data_AF-A0A7V4LCY3-F1
#
_entry.id   AF-A0A7V4LCY3-F1
#
_cell.length_a   1.000
_cell.length_b   1.000
_cell.length_c   1.000
_cell.angle_alpha   90.00
_cell.angle_beta   90.00
_cell.angle_gamma   90.00
#
_symmetry.space_group_name_H-M   'P 1'
#
loop_
_entity.id
_entity.type
_entity.pdbx_description
1 polymer ?
#
loop_
_entity_poly.entity_id
_entity_poly.type
_entity_poly.pdbx_seq_one_letter_code
_entity_poly.pdbx_strand_id
1 'polypeptide(L)'
;MQPVNGEFLQEEALLRGARPRVRAVLYPFKLDYGWGPGSGTYDQTRCGGEPGQLEMEPGYYTAGSWTGPVMQNFSPRLDTVTASWEEEAGYLEVRVWLRGAAAAAEVPAAAYTRLLPGREFPLFPYFQVRVEFVSTSRSWAAEAPGEADGFTAYAVDRPGETGYDSYTGEGTYPARINRLGLEGRLTLEEGLILDPGEVRVDLARDFEGLQSGSHRLTLDNREGQWLPGRESFFLLGLPWEEKRLALYHGFDLPNGQVEWLLIYQGVLTGWGDLADGWRERHRATLESRDWISQALTRRVGAPSPTGERRPFLRGFYRAWAELVDTIPAQVGTPVKTGAGSATLTVQGTYRGERDITLVLEAETQGEVGTATCRWSVNGGQSWRETGVVTRGAEDPVELEDGLAVYWEPGVGDDFKVGDRFTVAVQAPVYRHKVFGGPFAAITAVYLNGEETRDGITTDPATGEVVVMGRSGQVQARVVKDGITHPIDIIEDILSEAGLAEAVHRESFDLAKSLTPEYAVGVCFENIPASQALREILRRTLYDLWVDFGEIKIKAYLGES
;
A
#
# COMPACT_ATOMS: atom_id res chain seq x y z
N MET A 1 11.54 -18.00 14.06
CA MET A 1 11.24 -19.34 14.65
C MET A 1 11.79 -19.44 16.08
N GLN A 2 11.16 -20.22 16.97
CA GLN A 2 11.87 -20.75 18.15
C GLN A 2 13.04 -21.61 17.64
N PRO A 3 14.27 -21.45 18.17
CA PRO A 3 15.36 -22.33 17.80
C PRO A 3 14.97 -23.77 18.09
N VAL A 4 15.02 -24.62 17.06
CA VAL A 4 14.75 -26.06 17.17
C VAL A 4 15.71 -26.63 18.20
N ASN A 5 15.18 -27.38 19.17
CA ASN A 5 15.99 -27.86 20.28
C ASN A 5 17.11 -28.80 19.78
N GLY A 6 18.25 -28.82 20.47
CA GLY A 6 19.33 -29.75 20.18
C GLY A 6 18.90 -31.21 20.25
N GLU A 7 17.87 -31.53 21.03
CA GLU A 7 17.26 -32.86 21.10
C GLU A 7 16.51 -33.23 19.81
N PHE A 8 15.80 -32.30 19.18
CA PHE A 8 15.16 -32.53 17.88
C PHE A 8 16.21 -32.82 16.80
N LEU A 9 17.28 -32.02 16.74
CA LEU A 9 18.37 -32.24 15.77
C LEU A 9 19.08 -33.59 15.99
N GLN A 10 19.16 -34.06 17.24
CA GLN A 10 19.71 -35.38 17.56
C GLN A 10 18.80 -36.50 17.09
N GLU A 11 17.49 -36.41 17.34
CA GLU A 11 16.49 -37.38 16.89
C GLU A 11 16.38 -37.42 15.35
N GLU A 12 16.43 -36.27 14.68
CA GLU A 12 16.45 -36.17 13.22
C GLU A 12 17.69 -36.86 12.62
N ALA A 13 18.85 -36.74 13.29
CA ALA A 13 20.10 -37.37 12.84
C ALA A 13 20.14 -38.90 13.05
N LEU A 14 19.18 -39.50 13.77
CA LEU A 14 19.17 -40.94 14.02
C LEU A 14 18.84 -41.72 12.74
N LEU A 15 19.83 -42.48 12.25
CA LEU A 15 19.65 -43.37 11.09
C LEU A 15 18.69 -44.55 11.33
N ARG A 16 18.42 -44.91 12.61
CA ARG A 16 17.52 -45.99 13.02
C ARG A 16 16.88 -45.68 14.37
N GLY A 17 15.58 -45.94 14.49
CA GLY A 17 14.84 -45.79 15.76
C GLY A 17 14.10 -44.46 15.92
N ALA A 18 14.33 -43.49 15.04
CA ALA A 18 13.57 -42.25 14.97
C ALA A 18 12.07 -42.54 14.78
N ARG A 19 11.24 -41.72 15.41
CA ARG A 19 9.77 -41.79 15.34
C ARG A 19 9.23 -40.52 14.70
N PRO A 20 9.30 -40.38 13.37
CA PRO A 20 8.76 -39.22 12.69
C PRO A 20 7.24 -39.19 12.82
N ARG A 21 6.71 -37.98 13.03
CA ARG A 21 5.30 -37.66 13.16
C ARG A 21 4.95 -36.61 12.12
N VAL A 22 3.72 -36.63 11.63
CA VAL A 22 3.22 -35.66 10.64
C VAL A 22 1.94 -35.05 11.16
N ARG A 23 1.82 -33.73 11.06
CA ARG A 23 0.60 -33.00 11.40
C ARG A 23 0.23 -32.08 10.25
N ALA A 24 -1.02 -32.12 9.82
CA ALA A 24 -1.56 -31.21 8.81
C ALA A 24 -2.66 -30.35 9.44
N VAL A 25 -2.62 -29.05 9.19
CA VAL A 25 -3.55 -28.07 9.75
C VAL A 25 -4.20 -27.29 8.61
N LEU A 26 -5.54 -27.24 8.61
CA LEU A 26 -6.34 -26.49 7.65
C LEU A 26 -6.88 -25.22 8.31
N TYR A 27 -6.84 -24.08 7.62
CA TYR A 27 -7.27 -22.75 8.12
C TYR A 27 -7.43 -21.78 6.95
N PRO A 28 -8.01 -20.58 7.09
CA PRO A 28 -8.78 -20.08 8.22
C PRO A 28 -10.21 -20.65 8.24
N PHE A 29 -10.71 -21.00 9.42
CA PHE A 29 -12.14 -21.24 9.63
C PHE A 29 -12.74 -20.07 10.40
N LYS A 30 -13.64 -19.31 9.76
CA LYS A 30 -14.31 -18.21 10.44
C LYS A 30 -15.21 -18.77 11.55
N LEU A 31 -14.90 -18.41 12.80
CA LEU A 31 -15.67 -18.83 13.96
C LEU A 31 -16.75 -17.81 14.27
N ASP A 32 -17.98 -18.30 14.42
CA ASP A 32 -19.06 -17.52 15.03
C ASP A 32 -18.96 -17.60 16.55
N TYR A 33 -18.85 -16.44 17.18
CA TYR A 33 -18.81 -16.28 18.63
C TYR A 33 -20.10 -15.68 19.18
N GLY A 34 -21.19 -15.73 18.41
CA GLY A 34 -22.52 -15.29 18.81
C GLY A 34 -22.64 -13.78 18.86
N TRP A 35 -21.94 -13.07 17.97
CA TRP A 35 -21.99 -11.61 17.92
C TRP A 35 -23.32 -11.12 17.36
N GLY A 36 -23.97 -10.18 18.06
CA GLY A 36 -25.15 -9.51 17.53
C GLY A 36 -25.93 -8.70 18.58
N PRO A 37 -26.82 -7.79 18.13
CA PRO A 37 -27.71 -7.06 19.03
C PRO A 37 -28.55 -8.01 19.89
N GLY A 38 -28.50 -7.85 21.22
CA GLY A 38 -29.22 -8.71 22.16
C GLY A 38 -28.65 -10.13 22.34
N SER A 39 -27.51 -10.44 21.71
CA SER A 39 -26.81 -11.71 21.90
C SER A 39 -25.72 -11.58 22.97
N GLY A 40 -25.84 -12.40 24.02
CA GLY A 40 -24.99 -12.33 25.20
C GLY A 40 -25.45 -11.30 26.23
N THR A 41 -24.55 -10.92 27.13
CA THR A 41 -24.79 -9.93 28.19
C THR A 41 -23.87 -8.74 27.99
N TYR A 42 -24.48 -7.57 27.86
CA TYR A 42 -23.79 -6.30 27.73
C TYR A 42 -23.84 -5.57 29.08
N ASP A 43 -22.70 -5.07 29.53
CA ASP A 43 -22.56 -4.21 30.70
C ASP A 43 -21.80 -2.95 30.29
N GLN A 44 -22.46 -1.80 30.35
CA GLN A 44 -21.94 -0.48 29.91
C GLN A 44 -21.34 -0.48 28.49
N THR A 45 -21.78 -1.40 27.65
CA THR A 45 -21.32 -1.58 26.27
C THR A 45 -22.50 -1.87 25.35
N ARG A 46 -22.33 -1.66 24.06
CA ARG A 46 -23.36 -1.90 23.04
C ARG A 46 -22.73 -2.39 21.73
N CYS A 47 -23.54 -3.04 20.90
CA CYS A 47 -23.14 -3.39 19.54
C CYS A 47 -22.99 -2.13 18.67
N GLY A 48 -21.85 -1.97 17.99
CA GLY A 48 -21.53 -0.80 17.16
C GLY A 48 -22.20 -0.77 15.78
N GLY A 49 -22.87 -1.86 15.39
CA GLY A 49 -23.60 -1.95 14.11
C GLY A 49 -22.82 -2.67 13.01
N GLU A 50 -21.49 -2.67 13.07
CA GLU A 50 -20.64 -3.49 12.18
C GLU A 50 -20.31 -4.87 12.81
N PRO A 51 -20.01 -5.90 12.00
CA PRO A 51 -19.58 -7.21 12.50
C PRO A 51 -18.29 -7.11 13.32
N GLY A 52 -18.33 -7.63 14.55
CA GLY A 52 -17.18 -7.63 15.47
C GLY A 52 -16.84 -6.25 16.04
N GLN A 53 -17.79 -5.32 16.06
CA GLN A 53 -17.63 -3.99 16.62
C GLN A 53 -18.35 -3.81 17.95
N LEU A 54 -17.61 -3.72 19.06
CA LEU A 54 -18.18 -3.43 20.39
C LEU A 54 -17.80 -2.01 20.81
N GLU A 55 -18.78 -1.23 21.24
CA GLU A 55 -18.59 0.15 21.71
C GLU A 55 -18.97 0.28 23.18
N MET A 56 -18.30 1.18 23.90
CA MET A 56 -18.78 1.64 25.20
C MET A 56 -20.10 2.42 25.04
N GLU A 57 -21.02 2.27 25.99
CA GLU A 57 -22.21 3.12 26.01
C GLU A 57 -21.86 4.59 26.30
N PRO A 58 -22.63 5.55 25.77
CA PRO A 58 -22.47 6.96 26.13
C PRO A 58 -22.64 7.16 27.63
N GLY A 59 -21.64 7.74 28.30
CA GLY A 59 -21.64 7.99 29.74
C GLY A 59 -20.27 7.82 30.39
N TYR A 60 -20.16 8.25 31.65
CA TYR A 60 -18.93 8.11 32.44
C TYR A 60 -18.76 6.69 32.96
N TYR A 61 -18.22 5.81 32.12
CA TYR A 61 -17.93 4.42 32.46
C TYR A 61 -16.42 4.16 32.41
N THR A 62 -15.87 3.77 33.56
CA THR A 62 -14.44 3.39 33.69
C THR A 62 -14.18 1.92 33.39
N ALA A 63 -15.24 1.14 33.19
CA ALA A 63 -15.19 -0.23 32.76
C ALA A 63 -16.50 -0.59 32.06
N GLY A 64 -16.40 -1.56 31.15
CA GLY A 64 -17.55 -2.14 30.47
C GLY A 64 -17.18 -3.54 30.01
N SER A 65 -18.16 -4.41 29.79
CA SER A 65 -17.89 -5.72 29.24
C SER A 65 -19.03 -6.27 28.42
N TRP A 66 -18.68 -7.13 27.48
CA TRP A 66 -19.63 -7.97 26.77
C TRP A 66 -19.21 -9.42 26.94
N THR A 67 -20.17 -10.27 27.32
CA THR A 67 -19.99 -11.72 27.40
C THR A 67 -20.93 -12.38 26.41
N GLY A 68 -20.37 -13.04 25.39
CA GLY A 68 -21.16 -13.73 24.36
C GLY A 68 -21.91 -14.96 24.90
N PRO A 69 -22.82 -15.55 24.12
CA PRO A 69 -23.42 -16.83 24.46
C PRO A 69 -22.39 -17.98 24.42
N VAL A 70 -22.75 -19.13 24.99
CA VAL A 70 -21.97 -20.37 24.80
C VAL A 70 -22.20 -20.87 23.38
N MET A 71 -21.13 -20.93 22.59
CA MET A 71 -21.14 -21.36 21.20
C MET A 71 -20.59 -22.77 21.08
N GLN A 72 -21.06 -23.51 20.08
CA GLN A 72 -20.52 -24.80 19.69
C GLN A 72 -19.75 -24.65 18.39
N ASN A 73 -18.51 -25.14 18.34
CA ASN A 73 -17.78 -25.22 17.09
C ASN A 73 -18.39 -26.32 16.18
N PHE A 74 -18.20 -26.21 14.87
CA PHE A 74 -18.80 -27.16 13.91
C PHE A 74 -18.03 -28.49 13.84
N SER A 75 -16.85 -28.58 14.46
CA SER A 75 -16.01 -29.76 14.40
C SER A 75 -15.15 -29.89 15.66
N PRO A 76 -15.10 -31.08 16.30
CA PRO A 76 -14.21 -31.32 17.43
C PRO A 76 -12.72 -31.29 17.02
N ARG A 77 -12.40 -31.32 15.72
CA ARG A 77 -11.04 -31.19 15.18
C ARG A 77 -10.57 -29.74 15.07
N LEU A 78 -11.48 -28.79 15.26
CA LEU A 78 -11.16 -27.38 15.37
C LEU A 78 -10.64 -27.11 16.78
N ASP A 79 -9.34 -27.30 16.95
CA ASP A 79 -8.66 -27.44 18.24
C ASP A 79 -7.89 -26.18 18.66
N THR A 80 -7.73 -25.24 17.74
CA THR A 80 -6.96 -24.01 17.97
C THR A 80 -7.67 -22.82 17.33
N VAL A 81 -7.47 -21.64 17.92
CA VAL A 81 -8.03 -20.37 17.46
C VAL A 81 -6.98 -19.27 17.55
N THR A 82 -6.95 -18.42 16.52
CA THR A 82 -6.22 -17.16 16.51
C THR A 82 -7.23 -16.02 16.52
N ALA A 83 -6.95 -14.96 17.27
CA ALA A 83 -7.81 -13.78 17.34
C ALA A 83 -7.14 -12.57 16.74
N SER A 84 -7.92 -11.68 16.14
CA SER A 84 -7.49 -10.37 15.63
C SER A 84 -8.56 -9.32 15.88
N TRP A 85 -8.14 -8.08 16.12
CA TRP A 85 -9.03 -6.94 16.27
C TRP A 85 -8.25 -5.63 16.12
N GLU A 86 -8.97 -4.54 15.89
CA GLU A 86 -8.44 -3.17 15.86
C GLU A 86 -8.95 -2.44 17.11
N GLU A 87 -8.03 -1.84 17.87
CA GLU A 87 -8.35 -1.10 19.09
C GLU A 87 -8.47 0.40 18.79
N GLU A 88 -9.63 0.95 19.10
CA GLU A 88 -9.91 2.39 19.07
C GLU A 88 -10.40 2.80 20.48
N ALA A 89 -9.60 2.49 21.49
CA ALA A 89 -9.96 2.60 22.90
C ALA A 89 -8.93 3.43 23.68
N GLY A 90 -8.50 4.58 23.16
CA GLY A 90 -7.34 5.35 23.69
C GLY A 90 -7.34 5.72 25.17
N TYR A 91 -8.49 5.60 25.85
CA TYR A 91 -8.64 5.82 27.29
C TYR A 91 -8.92 4.55 28.13
N LEU A 92 -9.13 3.37 27.51
CA LEU A 92 -9.40 2.09 28.19
C LEU A 92 -8.50 0.97 27.62
N GLU A 93 -8.08 0.04 28.47
CA GLU A 93 -7.43 -1.18 27.99
C GLU A 93 -8.50 -2.17 27.51
N VAL A 94 -8.35 -2.69 26.29
CA VAL A 94 -9.19 -3.77 25.77
C VAL A 94 -8.59 -5.12 26.14
N ARG A 95 -9.41 -6.00 26.69
CA ARG A 95 -9.03 -7.39 27.01
C ARG A 95 -10.04 -8.34 26.43
N VAL A 96 -9.57 -9.22 25.53
CA VAL A 96 -10.38 -10.29 24.96
C VAL A 96 -10.02 -11.59 25.67
N TRP A 97 -11.04 -12.34 26.08
CA TRP A 97 -10.94 -13.57 26.85
C TRP A 97 -11.70 -14.70 26.17
N LEU A 98 -11.13 -15.90 26.25
CA LEU A 98 -11.73 -17.14 25.78
C LEU A 98 -11.77 -18.15 26.91
N ARG A 99 -12.89 -18.86 27.03
CA ARG A 99 -12.98 -20.09 27.82
C ARG A 99 -13.69 -21.16 27.02
N GLY A 100 -13.45 -22.43 27.33
CA GLY A 100 -14.13 -23.54 26.69
C GLY A 100 -14.06 -24.83 27.49
N ALA A 101 -14.92 -25.77 27.11
CA ALA A 101 -15.02 -27.09 27.71
C ALA A 101 -15.55 -28.12 26.70
N ALA A 102 -15.43 -29.41 27.03
CA ALA A 102 -15.93 -30.50 26.21
C ALA A 102 -17.47 -30.56 26.17
N ALA A 103 -18.14 -30.08 27.23
CA ALA A 103 -19.59 -30.00 27.31
C ALA A 103 -20.08 -28.56 27.59
N ALA A 104 -21.21 -28.17 26.98
CA ALA A 104 -21.78 -26.84 27.12
C ALA A 104 -22.05 -26.43 28.58
N ALA A 105 -22.44 -27.38 29.43
CA ALA A 105 -22.74 -27.13 30.85
C ALA A 105 -21.50 -26.81 31.70
N GLU A 106 -20.31 -27.16 31.23
CA GLU A 106 -19.05 -26.96 31.96
C GLU A 106 -18.39 -25.63 31.62
N VAL A 107 -18.74 -25.02 30.48
CA VAL A 107 -18.17 -23.74 30.02
C VAL A 107 -18.29 -22.63 31.08
N PRO A 108 -19.43 -22.47 31.80
CA PRO A 108 -19.54 -21.44 32.84
C PRO A 108 -18.55 -21.58 34.00
N ALA A 109 -18.07 -22.79 34.28
CA ALA A 109 -17.11 -23.09 35.34
C ALA A 109 -15.64 -23.08 34.85
N ALA A 110 -15.42 -23.06 33.54
CA ALA A 110 -14.08 -23.02 32.95
C ALA A 110 -13.39 -21.66 33.17
N ALA A 111 -12.07 -21.70 33.35
CA ALA A 111 -11.24 -20.52 33.51
C ALA A 111 -11.08 -19.76 32.19
N TYR A 112 -11.06 -18.43 32.27
CA TYR A 112 -10.77 -17.58 31.11
C TYR A 112 -9.26 -17.52 30.85
N THR A 113 -8.92 -17.62 29.56
CA THR A 113 -7.59 -17.39 29.02
C THR A 113 -7.59 -16.08 28.25
N ARG A 114 -6.63 -15.20 28.53
CA ARG A 114 -6.50 -13.92 27.81
C ARG A 114 -6.00 -14.20 26.40
N LEU A 115 -6.75 -13.76 25.40
CA LEU A 115 -6.31 -13.80 24.02
C LEU A 115 -5.34 -12.65 23.75
N LEU A 116 -4.36 -12.92 22.91
CA LEU A 116 -3.42 -11.94 22.37
C LEU A 116 -3.54 -11.98 20.85
N PRO A 117 -3.62 -10.83 20.16
CA PRO A 117 -3.74 -10.80 18.71
C PRO A 117 -2.63 -11.62 18.05
N GLY A 118 -2.99 -12.43 17.06
CA GLY A 118 -2.03 -13.22 16.27
C GLY A 118 -1.43 -14.45 16.97
N ARG A 119 -1.77 -14.73 18.24
CA ARG A 119 -1.33 -15.95 18.93
C ARG A 119 -2.37 -17.06 18.86
N GLU A 120 -1.89 -18.30 18.80
CA GLU A 120 -2.73 -19.50 18.87
C GLU A 120 -3.15 -19.81 20.32
N PHE A 121 -4.42 -20.15 20.49
CA PHE A 121 -4.98 -20.62 21.77
C PHE A 121 -5.77 -21.90 21.56
N PRO A 122 -5.80 -22.83 22.54
CA PRO A 122 -6.65 -24.01 22.46
C PRO A 122 -8.14 -23.64 22.35
N LEU A 123 -8.85 -24.35 21.48
CA LEU A 123 -10.29 -24.24 21.28
C LEU A 123 -10.96 -25.56 21.66
N PHE A 124 -11.97 -25.47 22.51
CA PHE A 124 -12.79 -26.61 22.91
C PHE A 124 -14.09 -26.68 22.08
N PRO A 125 -14.76 -27.84 22.02
CA PRO A 125 -16.02 -28.01 21.30
C PRO A 125 -17.10 -26.97 21.65
N TYR A 126 -17.17 -26.60 22.93
CA TYR A 126 -18.00 -25.49 23.39
C TYR A 126 -17.12 -24.38 23.96
N PHE A 127 -17.37 -23.14 23.57
CA PHE A 127 -16.57 -22.00 23.97
C PHE A 127 -17.43 -20.75 24.20
N GLN A 128 -16.85 -19.77 24.88
CA GLN A 128 -17.48 -18.48 25.14
C GLN A 128 -16.42 -17.38 25.14
N VAL A 129 -16.75 -16.27 24.48
CA VAL A 129 -15.89 -15.10 24.37
C VAL A 129 -16.38 -14.01 25.32
N ARG A 130 -15.43 -13.30 25.93
CA ARG A 130 -15.71 -12.10 26.71
C ARG A 130 -14.76 -10.99 26.31
N VAL A 131 -15.29 -9.79 26.11
CA VAL A 131 -14.52 -8.58 25.86
C VAL A 131 -14.73 -7.65 27.05
N GLU A 132 -13.64 -7.12 27.60
CA GLU A 132 -13.65 -6.17 28.70
C GLU A 132 -12.93 -4.90 28.28
N PHE A 133 -13.54 -3.76 28.60
CA PHE A 133 -12.87 -2.48 28.68
C PHE A 133 -12.55 -2.22 30.14
N VAL A 134 -11.28 -1.98 30.44
CA VAL A 134 -10.83 -1.76 31.80
C VAL A 134 -10.11 -0.43 31.87
N SER A 135 -10.37 0.34 32.93
CA SER A 135 -9.61 1.56 33.19
C SER A 135 -8.12 1.26 33.18
N THR A 136 -7.38 1.95 32.31
CA THR A 136 -5.96 2.15 32.58
C THR A 136 -5.88 3.01 33.85
N SER A 137 -4.95 2.74 34.76
CA SER A 137 -4.77 3.53 35.97
C SER A 137 -4.56 5.01 35.60
N ARG A 138 -5.63 5.81 35.65
CA ARG A 138 -5.60 7.25 35.38
C ARG A 138 -6.41 7.95 36.46
N SER A 139 -5.74 8.83 37.19
CA SER A 139 -6.35 9.71 38.17
C SER A 139 -6.94 10.90 37.42
N TRP A 140 -8.26 10.97 37.32
CA TRP A 140 -8.94 12.16 36.79
C TRP A 140 -9.21 13.11 37.96
N ALA A 141 -8.72 14.34 37.89
CA ALA A 141 -9.08 15.39 38.83
C ALA A 141 -10.43 16.02 38.42
N ALA A 142 -11.52 15.24 38.49
CA ALA A 142 -12.87 15.73 38.25
C ALA A 142 -13.65 15.76 39.57
N GLU A 143 -14.24 16.91 39.92
CA GLU A 143 -15.03 17.06 41.14
C GLU A 143 -16.49 16.61 40.95
N ALA A 144 -16.97 16.51 39.70
CA ALA A 144 -18.29 15.98 39.35
C ALA A 144 -18.27 15.10 38.07
N PRO A 145 -19.10 14.02 37.99
CA PRO A 145 -19.09 13.07 36.87
C PRO A 145 -19.38 13.67 35.48
N GLY A 146 -20.16 14.76 35.40
CA GLY A 146 -20.52 15.41 34.13
C GLY A 146 -19.45 16.33 33.55
N GLU A 147 -18.37 16.59 34.29
CA GLU A 147 -17.27 17.46 33.85
C GLU A 147 -16.20 16.69 33.05
N ALA A 148 -16.08 15.39 33.28
CA ALA A 148 -15.06 14.54 32.63
C ALA A 148 -15.24 14.44 31.10
N ASP A 149 -16.48 14.45 30.60
CA ASP A 149 -16.79 14.41 29.17
C ASP A 149 -16.34 15.67 28.40
N GLY A 150 -16.18 16.80 29.10
CA GLY A 150 -15.64 18.04 28.53
C GLY A 150 -14.11 18.09 28.52
N PHE A 151 -13.44 17.37 29.44
CA PHE A 151 -11.98 17.39 29.60
C PHE A 151 -11.24 16.33 28.76
N THR A 152 -11.93 15.29 28.28
CA THR A 152 -11.37 14.34 27.30
C THR A 152 -10.91 15.01 26.00
N ALA A 153 -11.45 16.20 25.68
CA ALA A 153 -11.04 17.01 24.53
C ALA A 153 -9.73 17.81 24.74
N TYR A 154 -9.17 17.88 25.96
CA TYR A 154 -8.05 18.77 26.33
C TYR A 154 -6.82 18.08 26.91
N ALA A 155 -6.72 16.76 26.84
CA ALA A 155 -5.57 16.04 27.36
C ALA A 155 -4.32 16.22 26.48
N VAL A 156 -3.14 16.22 27.12
CA VAL A 156 -1.85 16.61 26.54
C VAL A 156 -0.92 15.41 26.35
N ASP A 157 -0.07 15.44 25.31
CA ASP A 157 0.73 14.30 24.83
C ASP A 157 1.89 13.83 25.73
N ARG A 158 2.21 14.50 26.86
CA ARG A 158 3.36 14.14 27.72
C ARG A 158 3.13 14.40 29.22
N PRO A 159 3.77 13.63 30.12
CA PRO A 159 3.77 13.88 31.56
C PRO A 159 4.50 15.18 31.92
N GLY A 160 3.76 16.11 32.55
CA GLY A 160 4.34 17.21 33.33
C GLY A 160 4.76 16.74 34.73
N GLU A 161 5.74 17.42 35.33
CA GLU A 161 6.27 17.11 36.68
C GLU A 161 5.25 17.33 37.82
N THR A 162 4.11 17.96 37.52
CA THR A 162 3.06 18.28 38.48
C THR A 162 1.96 17.23 38.39
N GLY A 163 1.80 16.39 39.42
CA GLY A 163 0.87 15.25 39.48
C GLY A 163 -0.65 15.55 39.38
N TYR A 164 -1.03 16.54 38.59
CA TYR A 164 -2.40 17.00 38.30
C TYR A 164 -2.77 16.92 36.80
N ASP A 165 -1.86 16.45 35.92
CA ASP A 165 -2.11 16.35 34.49
C ASP A 165 -2.89 15.07 34.12
N SER A 166 -3.94 15.22 33.31
CA SER A 166 -4.75 14.12 32.78
C SER A 166 -4.24 13.70 31.40
N TYR A 167 -3.86 12.44 31.24
CA TYR A 167 -3.23 11.91 30.02
C TYR A 167 -4.24 11.29 29.06
N THR A 168 -4.14 11.57 27.76
CA THR A 168 -4.76 10.79 26.68
C THR A 168 -3.78 9.76 26.16
N GLY A 169 -4.28 8.56 25.86
CA GLY A 169 -3.67 7.72 24.83
C GLY A 169 -4.38 8.05 23.52
N GLU A 170 -3.70 7.89 22.40
CA GLU A 170 -4.32 8.01 21.08
C GLU A 170 -5.57 7.11 21.00
N GLY A 171 -6.74 7.67 20.66
CA GLY A 171 -7.97 6.90 20.41
C GLY A 171 -9.25 7.74 20.38
N THR A 172 -10.38 7.10 20.03
CA THR A 172 -11.68 7.76 19.82
C THR A 172 -12.61 7.61 21.03
N TYR A 173 -13.54 8.56 21.19
CA TYR A 173 -14.65 8.48 22.15
C TYR A 173 -15.99 8.32 21.40
N PRO A 174 -16.87 7.39 21.83
CA PRO A 174 -16.64 6.38 22.87
C PRO A 174 -15.62 5.34 22.41
N ALA A 175 -14.93 4.71 23.38
CA ALA A 175 -13.97 3.64 23.12
C ALA A 175 -14.66 2.47 22.41
N ARG A 176 -13.97 1.92 21.42
CA ARG A 176 -14.47 0.79 20.64
C ARG A 176 -13.37 -0.19 20.28
N ILE A 177 -13.77 -1.44 20.06
CA ILE A 177 -13.00 -2.45 19.35
C ILE A 177 -13.69 -2.69 18.02
N ASN A 178 -12.92 -2.73 16.94
CA ASN A 178 -13.39 -2.98 15.58
C ASN A 178 -12.88 -4.33 15.07
N ARG A 179 -13.61 -4.91 14.12
CA ARG A 179 -13.19 -6.10 13.36
C ARG A 179 -12.71 -7.28 14.24
N LEU A 180 -13.33 -7.50 15.40
CA LEU A 180 -13.02 -8.67 16.21
C LEU A 180 -13.30 -9.94 15.37
N GLY A 181 -12.25 -10.69 15.08
CA GLY A 181 -12.28 -11.92 14.32
C GLY A 181 -11.71 -13.07 15.11
N LEU A 182 -12.35 -14.24 15.01
CA LEU A 182 -11.81 -15.50 15.47
C LEU A 182 -11.60 -16.43 14.28
N GLU A 183 -10.35 -16.85 14.10
CA GLU A 183 -9.90 -17.77 13.08
C GLU A 183 -9.58 -19.12 13.71
N GLY A 184 -10.45 -20.10 13.48
CA GLY A 184 -10.21 -21.48 13.88
C GLY A 184 -9.22 -22.18 12.95
N ARG A 185 -8.41 -23.08 13.49
CA ARG A 185 -7.54 -23.99 12.75
C ARG A 185 -7.93 -25.42 13.08
N LEU A 186 -8.01 -26.25 12.04
CA LEU A 186 -8.46 -27.64 12.12
C LEU A 186 -7.24 -28.55 11.95
N THR A 187 -6.88 -29.26 13.00
CA THR A 187 -5.81 -30.26 12.94
C THR A 187 -6.38 -31.58 12.41
N LEU A 188 -5.74 -32.11 11.36
CA LEU A 188 -6.02 -33.45 10.87
C LEU A 188 -5.35 -34.48 11.77
N GLU A 189 -6.11 -35.51 12.16
CA GLU A 189 -5.56 -36.66 12.86
C GLU A 189 -4.52 -37.37 11.99
N GLU A 190 -3.40 -37.78 12.58
CA GLU A 190 -2.29 -38.39 11.84
C GLU A 190 -2.73 -39.65 11.08
N GLY A 191 -3.65 -40.43 11.66
CA GLY A 191 -4.20 -41.64 11.04
C GLY A 191 -5.01 -41.39 9.77
N LEU A 192 -5.44 -40.14 9.52
CA LEU A 192 -6.13 -39.75 8.29
C LEU A 192 -5.15 -39.40 7.17
N ILE A 193 -3.87 -39.15 7.47
CA ILE A 193 -2.86 -38.79 6.49
C ILE A 193 -2.25 -40.08 5.93
N LEU A 194 -2.62 -40.42 4.70
CA LEU A 194 -2.08 -41.61 4.02
C LEU A 194 -0.72 -41.33 3.39
N ASP A 195 -0.53 -40.11 2.87
CA ASP A 195 0.73 -39.64 2.30
C ASP A 195 0.82 -38.12 2.47
N PRO A 196 1.81 -37.60 3.22
CA PRO A 196 2.01 -36.17 3.37
C PRO A 196 2.47 -35.47 2.08
N GLY A 197 2.89 -36.21 1.06
CA GLY A 197 3.40 -35.68 -0.19
C GLY A 197 4.83 -35.16 -0.11
N GLU A 198 5.44 -34.95 -1.27
CA GLU A 198 6.75 -34.30 -1.37
C GLU A 198 6.61 -32.78 -1.25
N VAL A 199 7.35 -32.19 -0.32
CA VAL A 199 7.48 -30.73 -0.23
C VAL A 199 8.66 -30.31 -1.09
N ARG A 200 8.40 -29.55 -2.15
CA ARG A 200 9.46 -28.89 -2.93
C ARG A 200 9.74 -27.53 -2.28
N VAL A 201 10.88 -27.41 -1.62
CA VAL A 201 11.31 -26.20 -0.91
C VAL A 201 12.11 -25.24 -1.82
N ASP A 202 12.38 -25.64 -3.07
CA ASP A 202 13.23 -24.86 -3.98
C ASP A 202 12.48 -23.67 -4.60
N LEU A 203 12.50 -22.53 -3.92
CA LEU A 203 12.38 -21.22 -4.57
C LEU A 203 13.77 -20.83 -5.11
N ALA A 204 13.86 -20.57 -6.42
CA ALA A 204 15.10 -20.08 -7.02
C ALA A 204 15.55 -18.79 -6.32
N ARG A 205 16.84 -18.70 -5.95
CA ARG A 205 17.42 -17.57 -5.18
C ARG A 205 17.25 -16.20 -5.85
N ASP A 206 17.04 -16.18 -7.16
CA ASP A 206 16.83 -14.99 -7.97
C ASP A 206 15.35 -14.70 -8.28
N PHE A 207 14.44 -15.54 -7.76
CA PHE A 207 13.00 -15.56 -8.09
C PHE A 207 12.71 -15.68 -9.60
N GLU A 208 13.71 -16.07 -10.41
CA GLU A 208 13.55 -16.22 -11.85
C GLU A 208 12.76 -17.49 -12.14
N GLY A 209 11.53 -17.31 -12.64
CA GLY A 209 10.65 -18.44 -12.91
C GLY A 209 10.12 -19.09 -11.64
N LEU A 210 9.64 -18.28 -10.69
CA LEU A 210 8.84 -18.65 -9.52
C LEU A 210 7.85 -19.79 -9.86
N GLN A 211 8.29 -21.04 -9.74
CA GLN A 211 7.43 -22.20 -9.87
C GLN A 211 6.80 -22.39 -8.51
N SER A 212 5.51 -22.09 -8.38
CA SER A 212 4.77 -22.42 -7.17
C SER A 212 4.97 -23.92 -6.89
N GLY A 213 5.62 -24.27 -5.78
CA GLY A 213 5.72 -25.65 -5.35
C GLY A 213 4.31 -26.23 -5.23
N SER A 214 3.93 -27.11 -6.16
CA SER A 214 2.66 -27.82 -6.08
C SER A 214 2.81 -28.93 -5.06
N HIS A 215 1.96 -28.94 -4.05
CA HIS A 215 1.96 -29.97 -3.02
C HIS A 215 0.65 -30.76 -3.06
N ARG A 216 0.75 -32.06 -2.80
CA ARG A 216 -0.38 -33.00 -2.80
C ARG A 216 -0.42 -33.76 -1.48
N LEU A 217 -1.46 -33.51 -0.68
CA LEU A 217 -1.74 -34.24 0.56
C LEU A 217 -2.77 -35.33 0.29
N THR A 218 -2.41 -36.61 0.51
CA THR A 218 -3.35 -37.72 0.35
C THR A 218 -3.93 -38.14 1.69
N LEU A 219 -5.26 -38.16 1.76
CA LEU A 219 -6.05 -38.45 2.94
C LEU A 219 -6.84 -39.74 2.78
N ASP A 220 -7.13 -40.40 3.91
CA ASP A 220 -8.04 -41.54 3.96
C ASP A 220 -9.47 -41.09 3.70
N ASN A 221 -10.19 -41.81 2.84
CA ASN A 221 -11.60 -41.53 2.51
C ASN A 221 -12.49 -42.77 2.67
N ARG A 222 -12.08 -43.77 3.46
CA ARG A 222 -12.84 -45.04 3.65
C ARG A 222 -14.28 -44.86 4.10
N GLU A 223 -14.56 -43.81 4.86
CA GLU A 223 -15.92 -43.52 5.36
C GLU A 223 -16.69 -42.58 4.42
N GLY A 224 -16.09 -42.17 3.30
CA GLY A 224 -16.66 -41.17 2.40
C GLY A 224 -16.77 -39.78 3.04
N GLN A 225 -15.98 -39.52 4.08
CA GLN A 225 -16.08 -38.33 4.93
C GLN A 225 -15.73 -37.02 4.19
N TRP A 226 -15.02 -37.10 3.06
CA TRP A 226 -14.65 -35.95 2.24
C TRP A 226 -15.60 -35.67 1.07
N LEU A 227 -16.65 -36.50 0.89
CA LEU A 227 -17.61 -36.36 -0.21
C LEU A 227 -18.56 -35.16 0.02
N PRO A 228 -18.90 -34.40 -1.05
CA PRO A 228 -19.89 -33.33 -0.96
C PRO A 228 -21.25 -33.83 -0.44
N GLY A 229 -21.85 -33.12 0.51
CA GLY A 229 -23.17 -33.44 1.08
C GLY A 229 -23.16 -34.35 2.31
N ARG A 230 -21.98 -34.73 2.84
CA ARG A 230 -21.85 -35.34 4.16
C ARG A 230 -21.70 -34.26 5.25
N GLU A 231 -22.13 -34.58 6.48
CA GLU A 231 -22.09 -33.67 7.66
C GLU A 231 -20.68 -33.12 7.95
N SER A 232 -19.64 -33.77 7.44
CA SER A 232 -18.23 -33.48 7.67
C SER A 232 -17.55 -32.73 6.52
N PHE A 233 -18.28 -32.10 5.60
CA PHE A 233 -17.61 -31.31 4.55
C PHE A 233 -17.10 -29.99 5.12
N PHE A 234 -15.90 -30.05 5.72
CA PHE A 234 -15.26 -28.95 6.42
C PHE A 234 -14.84 -27.81 5.48
N LEU A 235 -14.75 -28.04 4.18
CA LEU A 235 -14.26 -27.06 3.20
C LEU A 235 -15.39 -26.23 2.54
N LEU A 236 -16.62 -26.23 3.08
CA LEU A 236 -17.69 -25.35 2.63
C LEU A 236 -17.59 -23.99 3.32
N GLY A 237 -17.82 -22.90 2.57
CA GLY A 237 -18.02 -21.55 3.15
C GLY A 237 -16.99 -20.50 2.75
N LEU A 238 -15.78 -20.88 2.31
CA LEU A 238 -14.77 -19.96 1.76
C LEU A 238 -14.32 -20.39 0.35
N PRO A 239 -13.92 -19.43 -0.51
CA PRO A 239 -13.22 -19.72 -1.76
C PRO A 239 -11.96 -20.56 -1.53
N TRP A 240 -11.52 -21.32 -2.53
CA TRP A 240 -10.32 -22.15 -2.40
C TRP A 240 -9.07 -21.29 -2.19
N GLU A 241 -8.97 -20.14 -2.86
CA GLU A 241 -7.85 -19.21 -2.71
C GLU A 241 -7.64 -18.63 -1.30
N GLU A 242 -8.63 -18.74 -0.42
CA GLU A 242 -8.53 -18.29 0.97
C GLU A 242 -8.09 -19.41 1.92
N LYS A 243 -8.27 -20.68 1.53
CA LYS A 243 -7.96 -21.84 2.36
C LYS A 243 -6.47 -22.16 2.29
N ARG A 244 -5.88 -22.36 3.45
CA ARG A 244 -4.48 -22.66 3.67
C ARG A 244 -4.31 -24.03 4.30
N LEU A 245 -3.18 -24.64 3.99
CA LEU A 245 -2.69 -25.89 4.53
C LEU A 245 -1.31 -25.61 5.12
N ALA A 246 -1.12 -25.92 6.39
CA ALA A 246 0.19 -25.97 7.03
C ALA A 246 0.54 -27.44 7.32
N LEU A 247 1.71 -27.86 6.88
CA LEU A 247 2.25 -29.19 7.13
C LEU A 247 3.42 -29.09 8.10
N TYR A 248 3.36 -29.88 9.16
CA TYR A 248 4.36 -29.96 10.20
C TYR A 248 4.97 -31.36 10.22
N HIS A 249 6.27 -31.41 10.42
CA HIS A 249 7.01 -32.62 10.73
C HIS A 249 7.48 -32.54 12.18
N GLY A 250 7.40 -33.64 12.91
CA GLY A 250 7.85 -33.68 14.30
C GLY A 250 8.51 -34.99 14.65
N PHE A 251 9.20 -35.01 15.78
CA PHE A 251 9.78 -36.22 16.34
C PHE A 251 9.29 -36.39 17.78
N ASP A 252 9.02 -37.64 18.17
CA ASP A 252 8.84 -37.97 19.59
C ASP A 252 10.18 -37.77 20.30
N LEU A 253 10.27 -36.78 21.19
CA LEU A 253 11.44 -36.54 22.02
C LEU A 253 11.54 -37.59 23.14
N PRO A 254 12.73 -37.81 23.73
CA PRO A 254 12.92 -38.76 24.84
C PRO A 254 12.05 -38.49 26.07
N ASN A 255 11.60 -37.24 26.25
CA ASN A 255 10.69 -36.82 27.33
C ASN A 255 9.20 -37.14 27.07
N GLY A 256 8.88 -37.73 25.91
CA GLY A 256 7.52 -38.08 25.49
C GLY A 256 6.71 -36.92 24.88
N GLN A 257 7.30 -35.75 24.70
CA GLN A 257 6.70 -34.62 23.98
C GLN A 257 7.05 -34.71 22.49
N VAL A 258 6.22 -34.12 21.64
CA VAL A 258 6.49 -33.98 20.20
C VAL A 258 6.82 -32.52 19.93
N GLU A 259 8.01 -32.28 19.39
CA GLU A 259 8.39 -30.97 18.88
C GLU A 259 8.05 -30.91 17.39
N TRP A 260 7.25 -29.91 17.00
CA TRP A 260 6.71 -29.75 15.65
C TRP A 260 7.44 -28.63 14.91
N LEU A 261 7.94 -28.94 13.71
CA LEU A 261 8.56 -28.02 12.79
C LEU A 261 7.64 -27.81 11.58
N LEU A 262 7.31 -26.56 11.28
CA LEU A 262 6.57 -26.21 10.06
C LEU A 262 7.47 -26.46 8.84
N ILE A 263 7.04 -27.32 7.91
CA ILE A 263 7.81 -27.65 6.71
C ILE A 263 7.22 -27.09 5.42
N TYR A 264 5.92 -26.81 5.40
CA TYR A 264 5.25 -26.25 4.23
C TYR A 264 3.99 -25.47 4.62
N GLN A 265 3.76 -24.36 3.92
CA GLN A 265 2.53 -23.60 3.99
C GLN A 265 2.04 -23.27 2.58
N GLY A 266 0.84 -23.71 2.24
CA GLY A 266 0.27 -23.54 0.92
C GLY A 266 -1.18 -23.09 0.94
N VAL A 267 -1.63 -22.51 -0.16
CA VAL A 267 -3.04 -22.22 -0.42
C VAL A 267 -3.63 -23.40 -1.19
N LEU A 268 -4.77 -23.91 -0.73
CA LEU A 268 -5.46 -25.01 -1.38
C LEU A 268 -6.02 -24.55 -2.73
N THR A 269 -5.80 -25.33 -3.79
CA THR A 269 -6.36 -25.06 -5.12
C THR A 269 -7.60 -25.88 -5.40
N GLY A 270 -7.83 -26.95 -4.65
CA GLY A 270 -8.98 -27.82 -4.83
C GLY A 270 -8.73 -29.25 -4.39
N TRP A 271 -9.72 -30.09 -4.67
CA TRP A 271 -9.56 -31.54 -4.67
C TRP A 271 -8.88 -31.99 -5.97
N GLY A 272 -7.87 -32.85 -5.87
CA GLY A 272 -7.31 -33.59 -6.99
C GLY A 272 -8.18 -34.82 -7.27
N ASP A 273 -7.80 -35.95 -6.69
CA ASP A 273 -8.57 -37.19 -6.77
C ASP A 273 -9.52 -37.32 -5.56
N LEU A 274 -10.77 -37.67 -5.80
CA LEU A 274 -11.75 -37.99 -4.76
C LEU A 274 -12.39 -39.33 -5.10
N ALA A 275 -11.82 -40.41 -4.58
CA ALA A 275 -12.24 -41.78 -4.86
C ALA A 275 -12.95 -42.39 -3.64
N ASP A 276 -14.14 -42.96 -3.88
CA ASP A 276 -14.95 -43.70 -2.90
C ASP A 276 -15.31 -45.13 -3.38
N GLY A 277 -14.69 -45.59 -4.47
CA GLY A 277 -15.15 -46.77 -5.21
C GLY A 277 -14.84 -48.13 -4.58
N TRP A 278 -15.72 -49.11 -4.83
CA TRP A 278 -15.58 -50.54 -4.45
C TRP A 278 -14.32 -51.26 -5.00
N ARG A 279 -13.66 -50.70 -6.03
CA ARG A 279 -12.45 -51.28 -6.67
C ARG A 279 -11.19 -50.44 -6.54
N GLU A 280 -11.30 -49.19 -6.07
CA GLU A 280 -10.18 -48.26 -5.93
C GLU A 280 -9.88 -48.04 -4.45
N ARG A 281 -8.66 -47.61 -4.10
CA ARG A 281 -8.36 -47.28 -2.70
C ARG A 281 -9.14 -46.02 -2.33
N HIS A 282 -9.97 -46.09 -1.30
CA HIS A 282 -10.70 -44.94 -0.75
C HIS A 282 -9.73 -43.82 -0.33
N ARG A 283 -9.59 -42.79 -1.16
CA ARG A 283 -8.59 -41.73 -1.01
C ARG A 283 -9.17 -40.39 -1.42
N ALA A 284 -8.73 -39.34 -0.75
CA ALA A 284 -9.00 -37.96 -1.12
C ALA A 284 -7.69 -37.19 -1.20
N THR A 285 -7.46 -36.41 -2.25
CA THR A 285 -6.22 -35.66 -2.46
C THR A 285 -6.50 -34.16 -2.41
N LEU A 286 -5.84 -33.45 -1.51
CA LEU A 286 -5.82 -31.99 -1.50
C LEU A 286 -4.63 -31.48 -2.29
N GLU A 287 -4.88 -30.60 -3.25
CA GLU A 287 -3.84 -29.90 -3.99
C GLU A 287 -3.64 -28.50 -3.41
N SER A 288 -2.39 -28.09 -3.29
CA SER A 288 -2.04 -26.76 -2.82
C SER A 288 -0.84 -26.17 -3.56
N ARG A 289 -0.71 -24.84 -3.50
CA ARG A 289 0.41 -24.07 -4.02
C ARG A 289 1.08 -23.31 -2.90
N ASP A 290 2.40 -23.22 -2.95
CA ASP A 290 3.19 -22.43 -1.99
C ASP A 290 2.61 -21.02 -1.78
N TRP A 291 2.35 -20.69 -0.51
CA TRP A 291 1.65 -19.46 -0.12
C TRP A 291 2.49 -18.21 -0.41
N ILE A 292 3.79 -18.27 -0.15
CA ILE A 292 4.71 -17.14 -0.40
C ILE A 292 4.76 -16.85 -1.90
N SER A 293 4.92 -17.89 -2.71
CA SER A 293 4.95 -17.80 -4.17
C SER A 293 3.67 -17.18 -4.72
N GLN A 294 2.50 -17.60 -4.21
CA GLN A 294 1.22 -17.02 -4.61
C GLN A 294 1.10 -15.56 -4.18
N ALA A 295 1.45 -15.23 -2.94
CA ALA A 295 1.40 -13.85 -2.44
C ALA A 295 2.30 -12.90 -3.25
N LEU A 296 3.48 -13.37 -3.68
CA LEU A 296 4.41 -12.61 -4.52
C LEU A 296 3.91 -12.33 -5.95
N THR A 297 2.78 -12.92 -6.37
CA THR A 297 2.09 -12.55 -7.62
C THR A 297 1.23 -11.29 -7.49
N ARG A 298 0.92 -10.86 -6.26
CA ARG A 298 0.16 -9.63 -6.01
C ARG A 298 0.88 -8.43 -6.60
N ARG A 299 0.12 -7.50 -7.16
CA ARG A 299 0.66 -6.34 -7.88
C ARG A 299 0.89 -5.20 -6.90
N VAL A 300 2.12 -4.70 -6.91
CA VAL A 300 2.58 -3.56 -6.13
C VAL A 300 2.40 -2.29 -6.95
N GLY A 301 1.92 -1.23 -6.29
CA GLY A 301 1.63 0.04 -6.95
C GLY A 301 0.48 -0.07 -7.97
N ALA A 302 -0.50 -0.93 -7.67
CA ALA A 302 -1.72 -1.05 -8.47
C ALA A 302 -2.57 0.23 -8.36
N PRO A 303 -3.30 0.61 -9.42
CA PRO A 303 -4.23 1.73 -9.33
C PRO A 303 -5.33 1.47 -8.29
N SER A 304 -5.89 2.55 -7.74
CA SER A 304 -7.05 2.45 -6.85
C SER A 304 -8.24 1.80 -7.56
N PRO A 305 -9.28 1.37 -6.81
CA PRO A 305 -10.53 0.89 -7.42
C PRO A 305 -11.20 1.92 -8.36
N THR A 306 -10.90 3.21 -8.19
CA THR A 306 -11.39 4.31 -9.06
C THR A 306 -10.49 4.57 -10.27
N GLY A 307 -9.42 3.79 -10.45
CA GLY A 307 -8.45 3.93 -11.55
C GLY A 307 -7.37 4.99 -11.29
N GLU A 308 -7.32 5.59 -10.10
CA GLU A 308 -6.28 6.55 -9.74
C GLU A 308 -4.94 5.84 -9.64
N ARG A 309 -3.93 6.33 -10.35
CA ARG A 309 -2.58 5.77 -10.34
C ARG A 309 -1.92 6.01 -8.99
N ARG A 310 -1.50 4.93 -8.33
CA ARG A 310 -0.81 4.94 -7.04
C ARG A 310 0.46 4.10 -7.14
N PRO A 311 1.48 4.58 -7.87
CA PRO A 311 2.73 3.83 -7.96
C PRO A 311 3.33 3.65 -6.57
N PHE A 312 4.04 2.55 -6.36
CA PHE A 312 4.82 2.31 -5.16
C PHE A 312 6.14 3.06 -5.27
N LEU A 313 6.37 3.99 -4.35
CA LEU A 313 7.45 4.97 -4.41
C LEU A 313 8.21 5.02 -3.08
N ARG A 314 9.54 4.94 -3.16
CA ARG A 314 10.46 5.19 -2.03
C ARG A 314 11.74 5.83 -2.56
N GLY A 315 12.43 6.61 -1.73
CA GLY A 315 13.74 7.16 -2.06
C GLY A 315 13.76 8.17 -3.21
N PHE A 316 14.89 8.20 -3.93
CA PHE A 316 15.20 9.13 -5.03
C PHE A 316 15.17 8.40 -6.38
N TYR A 317 14.37 8.87 -7.33
CA TYR A 317 14.28 8.22 -8.64
C TYR A 317 13.98 9.22 -9.76
N ARG A 318 14.17 8.77 -11.00
CA ARG A 318 13.82 9.51 -12.21
C ARG A 318 12.49 8.98 -12.73
N ALA A 319 11.50 9.85 -12.83
CA ALA A 319 10.16 9.52 -13.29
C ALA A 319 9.83 10.26 -14.59
N TRP A 320 9.00 9.64 -15.41
CA TRP A 320 8.38 10.29 -16.56
C TRP A 320 7.25 11.21 -16.09
N ALA A 321 7.16 12.40 -16.68
CA ALA A 321 6.06 13.33 -16.46
C ALA A 321 5.15 13.31 -17.69
N GLU A 322 3.87 13.07 -17.48
CA GLU A 322 2.88 12.97 -18.56
C GLU A 322 2.24 14.31 -18.83
N LEU A 323 2.04 14.66 -20.10
CA LEU A 323 1.36 15.89 -20.48
C LEU A 323 -0.13 15.78 -20.11
N VAL A 324 -0.60 16.67 -19.26
CA VAL A 324 -1.99 16.71 -18.77
C VAL A 324 -2.78 17.81 -19.45
N ASP A 325 -2.15 18.95 -19.70
CA ASP A 325 -2.81 20.12 -20.26
C ASP A 325 -1.83 20.94 -21.12
N THR A 326 -2.38 21.64 -22.11
CA THR A 326 -1.63 22.56 -22.96
C THR A 326 -2.40 23.86 -23.08
N ILE A 327 -1.82 24.93 -22.54
CA ILE A 327 -2.33 26.28 -22.71
C ILE A 327 -1.69 26.83 -23.99
N PRO A 328 -2.48 27.11 -25.05
CA PRO A 328 -1.93 27.63 -26.30
C PRO A 328 -1.36 29.03 -26.08
N ALA A 329 -0.45 29.42 -26.98
CA ALA A 329 0.09 30.77 -27.02
C ALA A 329 -1.04 31.80 -27.13
N GLN A 330 -0.91 32.92 -26.42
CA GLN A 330 -1.89 34.01 -26.47
C GLN A 330 -1.26 35.27 -27.06
N VAL A 331 -1.95 35.88 -28.02
CA VAL A 331 -1.58 37.18 -28.58
C VAL A 331 -2.61 38.19 -28.08
N GLY A 332 -2.16 39.17 -27.31
CA GLY A 332 -3.01 40.23 -26.80
C GLY A 332 -3.48 41.19 -27.90
N THR A 333 -4.47 42.03 -27.58
CA THR A 333 -4.91 43.08 -28.50
C THR A 333 -3.84 44.18 -28.61
N PRO A 334 -3.49 44.64 -29.82
CA PRO A 334 -2.55 45.73 -29.99
C PRO A 334 -2.99 47.05 -29.33
N VAL A 335 -2.09 47.65 -28.56
CA VAL A 335 -2.29 48.97 -27.95
C VAL A 335 -1.50 49.99 -28.75
N LYS A 336 -2.21 50.90 -29.43
CA LYS A 336 -1.61 52.01 -30.16
C LYS A 336 -1.34 53.19 -29.23
N THR A 337 -0.18 53.81 -29.38
CA THR A 337 0.21 55.10 -28.79
C THR A 337 0.78 55.96 -29.91
N GLY A 338 0.09 57.04 -30.28
CA GLY A 338 0.46 57.83 -31.45
C GLY A 338 -0.73 58.60 -32.03
N ALA A 339 -0.46 59.44 -33.02
CA ALA A 339 -1.44 60.33 -33.62
C ALA A 339 -1.96 59.89 -34.99
N GLY A 340 -1.32 58.92 -35.66
CA GLY A 340 -1.82 58.37 -36.92
C GLY A 340 -3.14 57.62 -36.75
N SER A 341 -3.77 57.28 -37.85
CA SER A 341 -5.11 56.66 -37.87
C SER A 341 -5.10 55.12 -37.98
N ALA A 342 -4.00 54.51 -38.45
CA ALA A 342 -3.96 53.06 -38.72
C ALA A 342 -4.09 52.17 -37.47
N THR A 343 -4.74 51.02 -37.63
CA THR A 343 -4.82 49.96 -36.61
C THR A 343 -3.91 48.79 -36.99
N LEU A 344 -3.32 48.14 -35.99
CA LEU A 344 -2.50 46.94 -36.18
C LEU A 344 -3.34 45.70 -35.92
N THR A 345 -3.21 44.71 -36.80
CA THR A 345 -3.68 43.34 -36.55
C THR A 345 -2.49 42.39 -36.56
N VAL A 346 -2.47 41.49 -35.58
CA VAL A 346 -1.47 40.42 -35.48
C VAL A 346 -2.16 39.10 -35.78
N GLN A 347 -1.54 38.28 -36.61
CA GLN A 347 -2.01 36.96 -37.00
C GLN A 347 -0.89 35.92 -36.90
N GLY A 348 -1.27 34.65 -37.01
CA GLY A 348 -0.36 33.52 -36.79
C GLY A 348 -0.45 32.96 -35.38
N THR A 349 0.43 32.01 -35.07
CA THR A 349 0.50 31.37 -33.75
C THR A 349 1.92 31.49 -33.27
N TYR A 350 2.13 32.17 -32.15
CA TYR A 350 3.46 32.35 -31.59
C TYR A 350 4.07 31.01 -31.17
N ARG A 351 5.29 30.73 -31.63
CA ARG A 351 6.05 29.49 -31.38
C ARG A 351 7.33 29.72 -30.59
N GLY A 352 7.53 30.93 -30.05
CA GLY A 352 8.73 31.25 -29.29
C GLY A 352 8.69 30.69 -27.88
N GLU A 353 9.86 30.67 -27.24
CA GLU A 353 10.08 29.93 -26.00
C GLU A 353 9.71 30.72 -24.73
N ARG A 354 9.46 32.02 -24.84
CA ARG A 354 9.26 32.93 -23.71
C ARG A 354 8.19 33.97 -24.02
N ASP A 355 7.59 34.52 -22.99
CA ASP A 355 6.70 35.68 -23.15
C ASP A 355 7.49 36.88 -23.69
N ILE A 356 6.94 37.56 -24.68
CA ILE A 356 7.55 38.73 -25.32
C ILE A 356 6.61 39.93 -25.31
N THR A 357 7.21 41.12 -25.42
CA THR A 357 6.48 42.35 -25.69
C THR A 357 6.87 42.84 -27.07
N LEU A 358 6.02 42.51 -28.04
CA LEU A 358 6.18 42.93 -29.43
C LEU A 358 5.85 44.42 -29.54
N VAL A 359 6.76 45.17 -30.15
CA VAL A 359 6.62 46.60 -30.40
C VAL A 359 6.89 46.88 -31.86
N LEU A 360 5.97 47.59 -32.52
CA LEU A 360 6.20 48.16 -33.85
C LEU A 360 6.13 49.67 -33.76
N GLU A 361 7.15 50.36 -34.27
CA GLU A 361 7.25 51.82 -34.24
C GLU A 361 7.43 52.37 -35.66
N ALA A 362 6.61 53.35 -36.03
CA ALA A 362 6.68 54.01 -37.33
C ALA A 362 7.91 54.92 -37.41
N GLU A 363 8.76 54.70 -38.40
CA GLU A 363 9.97 55.47 -38.67
C GLU A 363 9.69 56.65 -39.62
N THR A 364 8.71 56.49 -40.52
CA THR A 364 8.29 57.54 -41.46
C THR A 364 6.80 57.83 -41.38
N GLN A 365 6.42 59.06 -41.68
CA GLN A 365 5.02 59.44 -41.90
C GLN A 365 4.56 58.96 -43.28
N GLY A 366 3.31 58.53 -43.40
CA GLY A 366 2.70 58.16 -44.68
C GLY A 366 1.53 57.20 -44.52
N GLU A 367 1.07 56.67 -45.65
CA GLU A 367 -0.01 55.68 -45.72
C GLU A 367 0.52 54.24 -45.63
N VAL A 368 -0.35 53.30 -45.26
CA VAL A 368 -0.06 51.86 -45.34
C VAL A 368 0.42 51.50 -46.74
N GLY A 369 1.55 50.78 -46.83
CA GLY A 369 2.20 50.44 -48.11
C GLY A 369 3.37 51.35 -48.48
N THR A 370 3.53 52.48 -47.79
CA THR A 370 4.61 53.46 -48.06
C THR A 370 5.38 53.86 -46.80
N ALA A 371 4.70 53.98 -45.66
CA ALA A 371 5.35 54.22 -44.38
C ALA A 371 6.23 53.03 -44.00
N THR A 372 7.33 53.32 -43.30
CA THR A 372 8.28 52.32 -42.81
C THR A 372 8.20 52.22 -41.30
N CYS A 373 8.44 51.02 -40.78
CA CYS A 373 8.46 50.73 -39.36
C CYS A 373 9.68 49.90 -38.98
N ARG A 374 9.96 49.92 -37.69
CA ARG A 374 10.93 49.03 -37.02
C ARG A 374 10.20 48.23 -35.97
N TRP A 375 10.67 47.01 -35.71
CA TRP A 375 10.02 46.12 -34.75
C TRP A 375 10.98 45.50 -33.74
N SER A 376 10.45 45.18 -32.57
CA SER A 376 11.21 44.71 -31.40
C SER A 376 10.41 43.68 -30.62
N VAL A 377 11.08 42.67 -30.06
CA VAL A 377 10.46 41.64 -29.20
C VAL A 377 10.69 41.86 -27.70
N ASN A 378 11.49 42.87 -27.34
CA ASN A 378 11.86 43.16 -25.96
C ASN A 378 11.41 44.56 -25.52
N GLY A 379 10.22 44.98 -25.96
CA GLY A 379 9.64 46.25 -25.52
C GLY A 379 10.36 47.49 -26.09
N GLY A 380 11.07 47.37 -27.20
CA GLY A 380 11.80 48.49 -27.83
C GLY A 380 13.20 48.74 -27.28
N GLN A 381 13.76 47.82 -26.49
CA GLN A 381 15.15 47.93 -26.00
C GLN A 381 16.16 47.67 -27.14
N SER A 382 15.84 46.75 -28.05
CA SER A 382 16.60 46.51 -29.27
C SER A 382 15.66 46.24 -30.44
N TRP A 383 16.07 46.66 -31.63
CA TRP A 383 15.30 46.47 -32.87
C TRP A 383 15.79 45.23 -33.60
N ARG A 384 14.85 44.37 -34.00
CA ARG A 384 15.13 43.18 -34.81
C ARG A 384 15.36 43.56 -36.26
N GLU A 385 14.54 44.46 -36.77
CA GLU A 385 14.62 44.98 -38.12
C GLU A 385 14.12 46.43 -38.16
N THR A 386 14.63 47.19 -39.13
CA THR A 386 14.33 48.61 -39.37
C THR A 386 14.09 48.83 -40.86
N GLY A 387 13.30 49.83 -41.23
CA GLY A 387 12.98 50.17 -42.61
C GLY A 387 11.95 49.24 -43.25
N VAL A 388 11.20 48.48 -42.45
CA VAL A 388 10.21 47.52 -42.94
C VAL A 388 9.00 48.29 -43.47
N VAL A 389 8.64 48.08 -44.73
CA VAL A 389 7.49 48.79 -45.32
C VAL A 389 6.19 48.23 -44.72
N THR A 390 5.31 49.12 -44.26
CA THR A 390 3.98 48.76 -43.74
C THR A 390 3.14 48.11 -44.83
N ARG A 391 2.30 47.13 -44.47
CA ARG A 391 1.49 46.35 -45.42
C ARG A 391 0.06 46.13 -44.95
N GLY A 392 -0.85 45.93 -45.90
CA GLY A 392 -2.24 45.53 -45.63
C GLY A 392 -2.41 44.01 -45.56
N ALA A 393 -3.64 43.55 -45.34
CA ALA A 393 -3.97 42.14 -45.13
C ALA A 393 -3.57 41.20 -46.30
N GLU A 394 -3.44 41.72 -47.51
CA GLU A 394 -3.10 40.93 -48.72
C GLU A 394 -1.62 40.50 -48.78
N ASP A 395 -0.71 41.22 -48.11
CA ASP A 395 0.72 40.93 -48.07
C ASP A 395 1.31 41.22 -46.67
N PRO A 396 0.91 40.49 -45.62
CA PRO A 396 1.31 40.75 -44.24
C PRO A 396 2.83 40.72 -44.05
N VAL A 397 3.34 41.53 -43.11
CA VAL A 397 4.74 41.49 -42.71
C VAL A 397 4.95 40.28 -41.81
N GLU A 398 5.67 39.28 -42.31
CA GLU A 398 6.11 38.13 -41.53
C GLU A 398 7.17 38.55 -40.50
N LEU A 399 6.97 38.13 -39.25
CA LEU A 399 7.88 38.33 -38.14
C LEU A 399 8.52 36.99 -37.73
N GLU A 400 9.40 37.03 -36.73
CA GLU A 400 9.95 35.82 -36.12
C GLU A 400 8.87 34.99 -35.39
N ASP A 401 9.19 33.72 -35.12
CA ASP A 401 8.40 32.80 -34.30
C ASP A 401 6.95 32.55 -34.78
N GLY A 402 6.70 32.72 -36.08
CA GLY A 402 5.42 32.38 -36.72
C GLY A 402 4.31 33.42 -36.50
N LEU A 403 4.68 34.65 -36.15
CA LEU A 403 3.79 35.80 -36.12
C LEU A 403 3.88 36.57 -37.44
N ALA A 404 2.75 37.12 -37.87
CA ALA A 404 2.71 38.08 -38.96
C ALA A 404 1.82 39.26 -38.58
N VAL A 405 2.08 40.42 -39.15
CA VAL A 405 1.35 41.65 -38.83
C VAL A 405 0.94 42.39 -40.08
N TYR A 406 -0.20 43.05 -40.01
CA TYR A 406 -0.65 43.96 -41.06
C TYR A 406 -1.40 45.13 -40.43
N TRP A 407 -1.57 46.19 -41.22
CA TRP A 407 -2.28 47.38 -40.79
C TRP A 407 -3.51 47.62 -41.63
N GLU A 408 -4.55 48.13 -40.99
CA GLU A 408 -5.75 48.61 -41.66
C GLU A 408 -5.71 50.15 -41.67
N PRO A 409 -5.86 50.78 -42.85
CA PRO A 409 -5.82 52.22 -42.96
C PRO A 409 -7.03 52.86 -42.28
N GLY A 410 -6.83 54.04 -41.72
CA GLY A 410 -7.84 54.78 -40.97
C GLY A 410 -8.34 56.04 -41.70
N VAL A 411 -9.02 56.92 -40.95
CA VAL A 411 -9.42 58.23 -41.48
C VAL A 411 -8.35 59.27 -41.16
N GLY A 412 -7.73 59.83 -42.21
CA GLY A 412 -6.56 60.72 -42.10
C GLY A 412 -5.24 59.94 -42.14
N ASP A 413 -4.09 60.63 -42.08
CA ASP A 413 -2.76 60.01 -42.20
C ASP A 413 -2.62 58.73 -41.34
N ASP A 414 -2.34 57.61 -42.00
CA ASP A 414 -2.26 56.29 -41.34
C ASP A 414 -1.18 56.26 -40.25
N PHE A 415 0.01 56.80 -40.54
CA PHE A 415 1.15 56.82 -39.63
C PHE A 415 1.73 58.22 -39.45
N LYS A 416 2.06 58.55 -38.19
CA LYS A 416 3.00 59.61 -37.84
C LYS A 416 4.31 59.00 -37.32
N VAL A 417 5.42 59.70 -37.52
CA VAL A 417 6.72 59.28 -36.99
C VAL A 417 6.63 59.12 -35.48
N GLY A 418 7.03 57.97 -34.96
CA GLY A 418 6.97 57.62 -33.54
C GLY A 418 5.65 56.97 -33.09
N ASP A 419 4.68 56.76 -33.98
CA ASP A 419 3.51 55.94 -33.66
C ASP A 419 3.94 54.54 -33.27
N ARG A 420 3.47 54.07 -32.11
CA ARG A 420 3.91 52.82 -31.49
C ARG A 420 2.73 51.88 -31.24
N PHE A 421 2.88 50.62 -31.62
CA PHE A 421 1.95 49.55 -31.34
C PHE A 421 2.62 48.55 -30.41
N THR A 422 2.02 48.28 -29.26
CA THR A 422 2.56 47.32 -28.29
C THR A 422 1.60 46.15 -28.13
N VAL A 423 2.14 44.94 -28.19
CA VAL A 423 1.38 43.68 -28.10
C VAL A 423 2.06 42.77 -27.09
N ALA A 424 1.32 42.35 -26.07
CA ALA A 424 1.78 41.30 -25.16
C ALA A 424 1.55 39.93 -25.83
N VAL A 425 2.60 39.12 -25.94
CA VAL A 425 2.50 37.78 -26.51
C VAL A 425 3.02 36.78 -25.48
N GLN A 426 2.18 35.80 -25.15
CA GLN A 426 2.50 34.75 -24.20
C GLN A 426 2.87 33.46 -24.94
N ALA A 427 3.95 32.82 -24.50
CA ALA A 427 4.38 31.53 -25.01
C ALA A 427 3.38 30.41 -24.64
N PRO A 428 3.31 29.32 -25.41
CA PRO A 428 2.49 28.17 -25.01
C PRO A 428 3.04 27.56 -23.71
N VAL A 429 2.15 27.01 -22.88
CA VAL A 429 2.53 26.38 -21.62
C VAL A 429 2.07 24.93 -21.61
N TYR A 430 3.00 24.02 -21.35
CA TYR A 430 2.75 22.59 -21.26
C TYR A 430 2.79 22.16 -19.80
N ARG A 431 1.67 21.65 -19.30
CA ARG A 431 1.56 21.15 -17.92
C ARG A 431 1.72 19.65 -17.90
N HIS A 432 2.79 19.20 -17.29
CA HIS A 432 3.08 17.79 -17.07
C HIS A 432 2.83 17.40 -15.63
N LYS A 433 2.55 16.12 -15.38
CA LYS A 433 2.36 15.58 -14.04
C LYS A 433 3.20 14.33 -13.82
N VAL A 434 3.92 14.31 -12.71
CA VAL A 434 4.54 13.11 -12.15
C VAL A 434 3.58 12.52 -11.11
N PHE A 435 3.14 11.28 -11.33
CA PHE A 435 2.18 10.63 -10.44
C PHE A 435 2.82 10.12 -9.14
N GLY A 436 2.04 10.14 -8.05
CA GLY A 436 2.44 9.62 -6.74
C GLY A 436 2.97 10.67 -5.74
N GLY A 437 2.68 11.96 -6.00
CA GLY A 437 2.84 13.03 -5.01
C GLY A 437 1.94 12.83 -3.77
N PRO A 438 2.17 13.57 -2.68
CA PRO A 438 3.19 14.61 -2.54
C PRO A 438 4.61 14.04 -2.47
N PHE A 439 5.57 14.79 -3.01
CA PHE A 439 7.00 14.51 -2.96
C PHE A 439 7.69 15.45 -1.96
N ALA A 440 8.80 15.00 -1.36
CA ALA A 440 9.64 15.87 -0.55
C ALA A 440 10.29 16.98 -1.41
N ALA A 441 10.72 16.64 -2.63
CA ALA A 441 11.26 17.59 -3.59
C ALA A 441 11.24 17.07 -5.04
N ILE A 442 11.24 18.01 -5.99
CA ILE A 442 11.60 17.78 -7.40
C ILE A 442 12.92 18.51 -7.62
N THR A 443 14.01 17.78 -7.81
CA THR A 443 15.38 18.32 -7.75
C THR A 443 15.95 18.67 -9.11
N ALA A 444 15.45 18.05 -10.17
CA ALA A 444 15.85 18.32 -11.55
C ALA A 444 14.72 17.97 -12.52
N VAL A 445 14.65 18.67 -13.64
CA VAL A 445 13.75 18.38 -14.77
C VAL A 445 14.59 18.21 -16.02
N TYR A 446 14.27 17.19 -16.79
CA TYR A 446 14.92 16.85 -18.04
C TYR A 446 13.93 16.98 -19.17
N LEU A 447 14.27 17.79 -20.17
CA LEU A 447 13.50 17.93 -21.41
C LEU A 447 14.28 17.25 -22.53
N ASN A 448 13.67 16.26 -23.18
CA ASN A 448 14.31 15.43 -24.22
C ASN A 448 15.67 14.83 -23.78
N GLY A 449 15.81 14.54 -22.48
CA GLY A 449 17.00 13.94 -21.90
C GLY A 449 18.00 14.93 -21.27
N GLU A 450 17.91 16.22 -21.59
CA GLU A 450 18.82 17.26 -21.09
C GLU A 450 18.25 17.98 -19.86
N GLU A 451 19.06 18.16 -18.83
CA GLU A 451 18.64 18.90 -17.63
C GLU A 451 18.46 20.38 -17.96
N THR A 452 17.29 20.92 -17.64
CA THR A 452 16.98 22.33 -17.88
C THR A 452 16.22 22.91 -16.70
N ARG A 453 16.47 24.20 -16.43
CA ARG A 453 15.74 25.00 -15.43
C ARG A 453 15.04 26.21 -16.04
N ASP A 454 15.36 26.54 -17.29
CA ASP A 454 14.81 27.71 -17.96
C ASP A 454 13.35 27.46 -18.37
N GLY A 455 12.45 28.42 -18.12
CA GLY A 455 11.03 28.28 -18.40
C GLY A 455 10.36 27.07 -17.72
N ILE A 456 10.90 26.57 -16.61
CA ILE A 456 10.35 25.42 -15.90
C ILE A 456 9.96 25.81 -14.47
N THR A 457 8.74 25.45 -14.09
CA THR A 457 8.24 25.57 -12.72
C THR A 457 7.77 24.20 -12.25
N THR A 458 8.09 23.84 -11.01
CA THR A 458 7.72 22.54 -10.43
C THR A 458 7.01 22.71 -9.10
N ASP A 459 5.99 21.91 -8.86
CA ASP A 459 5.30 21.81 -7.58
C ASP A 459 5.42 20.39 -7.01
N PRO A 460 6.27 20.16 -5.99
CA PRO A 460 6.43 18.85 -5.36
C PRO A 460 5.16 18.32 -4.67
N ALA A 461 4.25 19.20 -4.21
CA ALA A 461 3.05 18.77 -3.49
C ALA A 461 2.06 18.08 -4.43
N THR A 462 1.90 18.62 -5.64
CA THR A 462 0.99 18.09 -6.67
C THR A 462 1.69 17.18 -7.68
N GLY A 463 3.01 17.28 -7.80
CA GLY A 463 3.81 16.63 -8.83
C GLY A 463 3.76 17.33 -10.19
N GLU A 464 3.27 18.57 -10.24
CA GLU A 464 3.14 19.32 -11.48
C GLU A 464 4.51 19.86 -11.96
N VAL A 465 4.75 19.74 -13.26
CA VAL A 465 5.92 20.28 -13.96
C VAL A 465 5.42 21.11 -15.14
N VAL A 466 5.56 22.42 -15.05
CA VAL A 466 5.13 23.37 -16.06
C VAL A 466 6.32 23.73 -16.93
N VAL A 467 6.20 23.53 -18.25
CA VAL A 467 7.23 23.86 -19.24
C VAL A 467 6.69 24.95 -20.17
N MET A 468 7.38 26.08 -20.21
CA MET A 468 7.05 27.21 -21.09
C MET A 468 7.74 27.05 -22.44
N GLY A 469 6.98 27.28 -23.51
CA GLY A 469 7.46 27.48 -24.87
C GLY A 469 7.98 26.23 -25.59
N ARG A 470 8.44 25.23 -24.85
CA ARG A 470 9.09 24.03 -25.39
C ARG A 470 8.26 22.79 -25.11
N SER A 471 7.94 22.05 -26.17
CA SER A 471 7.31 20.74 -26.06
C SER A 471 8.37 19.63 -26.13
N GLY A 472 8.09 18.52 -25.47
CA GLY A 472 8.98 17.38 -25.52
C GLY A 472 8.67 16.33 -24.47
N GLN A 473 9.55 15.35 -24.43
CA GLN A 473 9.55 14.31 -23.43
C GLN A 473 10.11 14.87 -22.12
N VAL A 474 9.29 14.87 -21.06
CA VAL A 474 9.66 15.41 -19.76
C VAL A 474 9.91 14.28 -18.77
N GLN A 475 11.03 14.36 -18.08
CA GLN A 475 11.33 13.54 -16.91
C GLN A 475 11.71 14.42 -15.73
N ALA A 476 11.44 13.97 -14.52
CA ALA A 476 11.81 14.66 -13.31
C ALA A 476 12.60 13.74 -12.38
N ARG A 477 13.64 14.28 -11.75
CA ARG A 477 14.28 13.63 -10.59
C ARG A 477 13.50 14.02 -9.35
N VAL A 478 12.78 13.05 -8.79
CA VAL A 478 11.90 13.26 -7.64
C VAL A 478 12.47 12.57 -6.40
N VAL A 479 12.15 13.15 -5.25
CA VAL A 479 12.51 12.64 -3.93
C VAL A 479 11.22 12.33 -3.20
N LYS A 480 10.89 11.05 -3.01
CA LYS A 480 9.72 10.66 -2.23
C LYS A 480 10.01 10.79 -0.73
N ASP A 481 11.13 10.22 -0.33
CA ASP A 481 11.69 10.27 1.01
C ASP A 481 13.22 10.17 0.90
N GLY A 482 13.95 10.75 1.86
CA GLY A 482 15.43 10.79 1.82
C GLY A 482 16.12 9.77 2.72
N ILE A 483 15.34 8.97 3.44
CA ILE A 483 15.83 8.22 4.61
C ILE A 483 15.46 6.73 4.58
N THR A 484 14.66 6.28 3.61
CA THR A 484 14.19 4.88 3.60
C THR A 484 15.32 3.96 3.17
N HIS A 485 15.67 3.03 4.04
CA HIS A 485 16.69 2.03 3.77
C HIS A 485 16.13 0.95 2.82
N PRO A 486 16.92 0.37 1.90
CA PRO A 486 16.43 -0.66 0.97
C PRO A 486 15.75 -1.87 1.63
N ILE A 487 16.18 -2.26 2.83
CA ILE A 487 15.52 -3.32 3.62
C ILE A 487 14.09 -2.93 3.99
N ASP A 488 13.87 -1.67 4.39
CA ASP A 488 12.52 -1.18 4.72
C ASP A 488 11.63 -1.17 3.47
N ILE A 489 12.20 -0.84 2.31
CA ILE A 489 11.49 -0.92 1.02
C ILE A 489 11.07 -2.37 0.72
N ILE A 490 11.94 -3.34 0.99
CA ILE A 490 11.64 -4.77 0.82
C ILE A 490 10.54 -5.21 1.80
N GLU A 491 10.62 -4.81 3.08
CA GLU A 491 9.58 -5.12 4.08
C GLU A 491 8.22 -4.52 3.70
N ASP A 492 8.20 -3.29 3.19
CA ASP A 492 6.98 -2.63 2.71
C ASP A 492 6.35 -3.41 1.54
N ILE A 493 7.15 -3.84 0.57
CA ILE A 493 6.68 -4.65 -0.57
C ILE A 493 6.13 -5.99 -0.10
N LEU A 494 6.83 -6.67 0.82
CA LEU A 494 6.38 -7.93 1.40
C LEU A 494 5.08 -7.73 2.20
N SER A 495 4.96 -6.63 2.92
CA SER A 495 3.75 -6.29 3.66
C SER A 495 2.56 -6.00 2.74
N GLU A 496 2.75 -5.28 1.63
CA GLU A 496 1.72 -5.06 0.60
C GLU A 496 1.32 -6.37 -0.08
N ALA A 497 2.26 -7.31 -0.25
CA ALA A 497 1.98 -8.67 -0.69
C ALA A 497 1.26 -9.53 0.37
N GLY A 498 1.12 -9.06 1.61
CA GLY A 498 0.50 -9.80 2.73
C GLY A 498 1.43 -10.85 3.35
N LEU A 499 2.74 -10.62 3.29
CA LEU A 499 3.81 -11.48 3.78
C LEU A 499 4.54 -10.90 5.00
N ALA A 500 3.97 -9.88 5.67
CA ALA A 500 4.58 -9.25 6.84
C ALA A 500 4.92 -10.24 7.96
N GLU A 501 4.07 -11.25 8.17
CA GLU A 501 4.28 -12.30 9.17
C GLU A 501 5.32 -13.35 8.76
N ALA A 502 5.62 -13.44 7.46
CA ALA A 502 6.65 -14.35 6.95
C ALA A 502 8.06 -13.77 7.11
N VAL A 503 8.21 -12.47 7.42
CA VAL A 503 9.51 -11.80 7.52
C VAL A 503 10.26 -12.27 8.77
N HIS A 504 11.45 -12.82 8.57
CA HIS A 504 12.35 -13.17 9.67
C HIS A 504 13.07 -11.93 10.21
N ARG A 505 12.50 -11.31 11.24
CA ARG A 505 12.95 -10.00 11.78
C ARG A 505 14.45 -9.90 12.06
N GLU A 506 15.04 -10.90 12.73
CA GLU A 506 16.46 -10.84 13.08
C GLU A 506 17.39 -10.80 11.85
N SER A 507 17.01 -11.45 10.73
CA SER A 507 17.85 -11.45 9.52
C SER A 507 17.75 -10.12 8.78
N PHE A 508 16.55 -9.51 8.78
CA PHE A 508 16.30 -8.18 8.24
C PHE A 508 17.01 -7.09 9.05
N ASP A 509 16.90 -7.13 10.38
CA ASP A 509 17.58 -6.19 11.28
C ASP A 509 19.10 -6.29 11.14
N LEU A 510 19.63 -7.52 11.08
CA LEU A 510 21.05 -7.75 10.86
C LEU A 510 21.49 -7.20 9.50
N ALA A 511 20.81 -7.56 8.41
CA ALA A 511 21.16 -7.07 7.07
C ALA A 511 21.13 -5.53 7.00
N LYS A 512 20.12 -4.90 7.60
CA LYS A 512 20.02 -3.44 7.71
C LYS A 512 21.18 -2.82 8.49
N SER A 513 21.56 -3.42 9.63
CA SER A 513 22.67 -2.94 10.44
C SER A 513 24.04 -3.03 9.74
N LEU A 514 24.19 -3.98 8.82
CA LEU A 514 25.41 -4.20 8.05
C LEU A 514 25.56 -3.26 6.85
N THR A 515 24.49 -2.59 6.43
CA THR A 515 24.47 -1.71 5.24
C THR A 515 23.91 -0.31 5.52
N PRO A 516 24.28 0.38 6.62
CA PRO A 516 23.57 1.58 7.10
C PRO A 516 23.51 2.75 6.10
N GLU A 517 24.47 2.82 5.16
CA GLU A 517 24.57 3.89 4.16
C GLU A 517 23.90 3.53 2.82
N TYR A 518 23.32 2.34 2.68
CA TYR A 518 22.68 1.94 1.43
C TYR A 518 21.40 2.73 1.21
N ALA A 519 21.26 3.29 0.01
CA ALA A 519 20.08 4.00 -0.42
C ALA A 519 19.73 3.61 -1.86
N VAL A 520 18.45 3.29 -2.08
CA VAL A 520 17.89 3.00 -3.40
C VAL A 520 16.54 3.70 -3.48
N GLY A 521 16.28 4.38 -4.60
CA GLY A 521 14.93 4.83 -4.91
C GLY A 521 14.25 3.89 -5.90
N VAL A 522 12.96 3.65 -5.67
CA VAL A 522 12.15 2.78 -6.51
C VAL A 522 10.86 3.47 -6.93
N CYS A 523 10.43 3.16 -8.14
CA CYS A 523 9.14 3.54 -8.70
C CYS A 523 8.57 2.34 -9.43
N PHE A 524 7.62 1.67 -8.80
CA PHE A 524 6.99 0.48 -9.36
C PHE A 524 5.51 0.74 -9.61
N GLU A 525 5.08 0.45 -10.83
CA GLU A 525 3.70 0.69 -11.24
C GLU A 525 3.10 -0.60 -11.76
N ASN A 526 2.15 -1.14 -10.99
CA ASN A 526 1.33 -2.29 -11.37
C ASN A 526 2.15 -3.53 -11.81
N ILE A 527 3.25 -3.81 -11.10
CA ILE A 527 4.09 -4.99 -11.34
C ILE A 527 3.94 -6.01 -10.21
N PRO A 528 4.16 -7.31 -10.45
CA PRO A 528 4.18 -8.31 -9.37
C PRO A 528 5.23 -7.98 -8.30
N ALA A 529 4.92 -8.26 -7.03
CA ALA A 529 5.85 -8.07 -5.91
C ALA A 529 7.17 -8.82 -6.12
N SER A 530 7.12 -10.05 -6.65
CA SER A 530 8.31 -10.82 -7.07
C SER A 530 9.22 -10.04 -8.03
N GLN A 531 8.62 -9.37 -9.03
CA GLN A 531 9.38 -8.56 -9.98
C GLN A 531 9.98 -7.31 -9.32
N ALA A 532 9.21 -6.63 -8.46
CA ALA A 532 9.68 -5.47 -7.71
C ALA A 532 10.89 -5.81 -6.82
N LEU A 533 10.79 -6.90 -6.04
CA LEU A 533 11.87 -7.42 -5.20
C LEU A 533 13.10 -7.76 -6.04
N ARG A 534 12.94 -8.48 -7.15
CA ARG A 534 14.05 -8.83 -8.04
C ARG A 534 14.77 -7.60 -8.59
N GLU A 535 14.05 -6.54 -8.94
CA GLU A 535 14.67 -5.29 -9.42
C GLU A 535 15.46 -4.56 -8.33
N ILE A 536 15.06 -4.66 -7.06
CA ILE A 536 15.84 -4.15 -5.93
C ILE A 536 17.07 -5.04 -5.70
N LEU A 537 16.88 -6.36 -5.60
CA LEU A 537 17.93 -7.33 -5.33
C LEU A 537 19.01 -7.33 -6.42
N ARG A 538 18.66 -7.11 -7.69
CA ARG A 538 19.64 -6.97 -8.79
C ARG A 538 20.55 -5.74 -8.66
N ARG A 539 20.13 -4.72 -7.93
CA ARG A 539 20.85 -3.45 -7.73
C ARG A 539 21.47 -3.33 -6.35
N THR A 540 21.21 -4.29 -5.48
CA THR A 540 21.70 -4.33 -4.09
C THR A 540 22.49 -5.61 -3.88
N LEU A 541 23.31 -5.65 -2.83
CA LEU A 541 24.07 -6.83 -2.48
C LEU A 541 23.33 -7.64 -1.40
N TYR A 542 22.07 -7.97 -1.66
CA TYR A 542 21.28 -8.82 -0.77
C TYR A 542 20.94 -10.14 -1.43
N ASP A 543 20.99 -11.20 -0.63
CA ASP A 543 20.46 -12.52 -0.98
C ASP A 543 19.17 -12.72 -0.17
N LEU A 544 18.07 -13.03 -0.85
CA LEU A 544 16.74 -13.22 -0.26
C LEU A 544 16.27 -14.63 -0.60
N TRP A 545 15.92 -15.42 0.41
CA TRP A 545 15.46 -16.79 0.22
C TRP A 545 14.31 -17.12 1.16
N VAL A 546 13.63 -18.22 0.86
CA VAL A 546 12.58 -18.77 1.71
C VAL A 546 13.11 -20.00 2.40
N ASP A 547 12.87 -20.09 3.70
CA ASP A 547 13.28 -21.19 4.54
C ASP A 547 12.13 -21.52 5.51
N PHE A 548 11.51 -22.69 5.33
CA PHE A 548 10.42 -23.20 6.18
C PHE A 548 9.24 -22.21 6.40
N GLY A 549 8.83 -21.50 5.35
CA GLY A 549 7.73 -20.52 5.42
C GLY A 549 8.12 -19.14 5.95
N GLU A 550 9.39 -18.93 6.28
CA GLU A 550 9.96 -17.63 6.59
C GLU A 550 10.79 -17.09 5.42
N ILE A 551 10.71 -15.78 5.20
CA ILE A 551 11.52 -15.04 4.24
C ILE A 551 12.72 -14.48 4.99
N LYS A 552 13.91 -14.89 4.57
CA LYS A 552 15.18 -14.48 5.18
C LYS A 552 16.00 -13.69 4.18
N ILE A 553 16.78 -12.75 4.69
CA ILE A 553 17.68 -11.91 3.91
C ILE A 553 19.08 -11.93 4.50
N LYS A 554 20.09 -11.80 3.63
CA LYS A 554 21.49 -11.67 4.02
C LYS A 554 22.15 -10.59 3.16
N ALA A 555 22.88 -9.68 3.80
CA ALA A 555 23.76 -8.77 3.11
C ALA A 555 25.06 -9.48 2.69
N TYR A 556 25.45 -9.31 1.43
CA TYR A 556 26.72 -9.78 0.90
C TYR A 556 27.76 -8.66 1.03
N LEU A 557 28.64 -8.78 2.03
CA LEU A 557 29.68 -7.79 2.32
C LEU A 557 31.00 -8.05 1.57
N GLY A 558 31.05 -9.03 0.68
CA GLY A 558 32.26 -9.35 -0.09
C GLY A 558 33.33 -10.12 0.68
N GLU A 559 33.05 -10.58 1.90
CA GLU A 559 33.95 -11.46 2.64
C GLU A 559 33.79 -12.91 2.15
N SER A 560 34.93 -13.46 1.70
CA SER A 560 35.11 -14.86 1.28
C SER A 560 35.70 -15.67 2.41
#